data_AF-A0A0A1E3I4-F1
#
_entry.id   AF-A0A0A1E3I4-F1
#
_cell.length_a   1.000
_cell.length_b   1.000
_cell.length_c   1.000
_cell.angle_alpha   90.00
_cell.angle_beta   90.00
_cell.angle_gamma   90.00
#
_symmetry.space_group_name_H-M   'P 1'
#
loop_
_entity.id
_entity.type
_entity.pdbx_description
1 polymer ?
#
loop_
_entity_poly.entity_id
_entity_poly.type
_entity_poly.pdbx_seq_one_letter_code
_entity_poly.pdbx_strand_id
1 'polypeptide(L)'
;DWAWTSFVVFSISQTLMLAVGAAYYLTFTGVPGTATYYALIMTVYTWIAKGAWFALGYPYDFIVTPVWLPSAMLLDLAYWAT
;
A
#
# COMPACT_ATOMS: atom_id res chain seq x y z
N ASP A 1 19.86 15.10 -5.62
CA ASP A 1 18.65 15.37 -6.42
C ASP A 1 17.88 14.08 -6.73
N TRP A 2 18.46 13.16 -7.51
CA TRP A 2 17.81 11.90 -7.92
C TRP A 2 17.22 11.04 -6.79
N ALA A 3 17.92 10.88 -5.67
CA ALA A 3 17.48 10.00 -4.59
C ALA A 3 16.22 10.56 -3.90
N TRP A 4 16.18 11.88 -3.72
CA TRP A 4 15.05 12.60 -3.12
C TRP A 4 13.82 12.57 -4.02
N THR A 5 13.98 12.91 -5.30
CA THR A 5 12.87 12.88 -6.26
C THR A 5 12.31 11.47 -6.42
N SER A 6 13.17 10.46 -6.46
CA SER A 6 12.75 9.06 -6.56
C SER A 6 12.02 8.57 -5.30
N PHE A 7 12.49 8.96 -4.11
CA PHE A 7 11.80 8.67 -2.85
C PHE A 7 10.39 9.26 -2.82
N VAL A 8 10.24 10.53 -3.21
CA VAL A 8 8.94 11.21 -3.24
C VAL A 8 7.99 10.56 -4.24
N VAL A 9 8.44 10.32 -5.47
CA VAL A 9 7.62 9.70 -6.51
C VAL A 9 7.16 8.31 -6.08
N PHE A 10 8.10 7.47 -5.60
CA PHE A 10 7.77 6.12 -5.15
C PHE A 10 6.77 6.12 -3.98
N SER A 11 6.96 7.00 -3.00
CA SER A 11 6.08 7.12 -1.83
C SER A 11 4.66 7.54 -2.21
N ILE A 12 4.51 8.49 -3.13
CA ILE A 12 3.21 8.92 -3.65
C ILE A 12 2.57 7.80 -4.46
N SER A 13 3.33 7.15 -5.35
CA SER A 13 2.82 6.03 -6.16
C SER A 13 2.32 4.88 -5.29
N GLN A 14 3.06 4.50 -4.24
CA GLN A 14 2.64 3.44 -3.31
C GLN A 14 1.35 3.80 -2.56
N THR A 15 1.25 5.04 -2.08
CA THR A 15 0.08 5.51 -1.34
C THR A 15 -1.14 5.60 -2.25
N LEU A 16 -0.98 6.08 -3.48
CA LEU A 16 -2.05 6.14 -4.48
C LEU A 16 -2.53 4.73 -4.86
N MET A 17 -1.61 3.80 -5.11
CA MET A 17 -1.93 2.42 -5.44
C MET A 17 -2.77 1.76 -4.35
N LEU A 18 -2.44 1.98 -3.08
CA LEU A 18 -3.25 1.51 -1.97
C LEU A 18 -4.62 2.22 -1.90
N ALA A 19 -4.65 3.55 -1.81
CA ALA A 19 -5.88 4.28 -1.54
C ALA A 19 -6.92 4.09 -2.64
N VAL A 20 -6.50 4.26 -3.90
CA VAL A 20 -7.38 4.10 -5.07
C VAL A 20 -7.75 2.63 -5.26
N GLY A 21 -6.78 1.71 -5.11
CA GLY A 21 -7.04 0.27 -5.23
C GLY A 21 -8.03 -0.21 -4.18
N ALA A 22 -7.81 0.10 -2.90
CA ALA A 22 -8.69 -0.31 -1.81
C ALA A 22 -10.11 0.25 -1.98
N ALA A 23 -10.25 1.53 -2.33
CA ALA A 23 -11.56 2.13 -2.58
C ALA A 23 -12.27 1.52 -3.79
N TYR A 24 -11.53 1.27 -4.88
CA TYR A 24 -12.06 0.63 -6.09
C TYR A 24 -12.57 -0.79 -5.81
N TYR A 25 -11.73 -1.63 -5.20
CA TYR A 25 -12.10 -3.01 -4.89
C TYR A 25 -13.27 -3.07 -3.91
N LEU A 26 -13.30 -2.21 -2.88
CA LEU A 26 -14.40 -2.16 -1.93
C LEU A 26 -15.71 -1.74 -2.59
N THR A 27 -15.70 -0.68 -3.41
CA THR A 27 -16.90 -0.18 -4.09
C THR A 27 -17.45 -1.20 -5.10
N PHE A 28 -16.57 -1.91 -5.81
CA PHE A 28 -16.98 -2.85 -6.84
C PHE A 28 -17.48 -4.18 -6.25
N THR A 29 -16.85 -4.67 -5.18
CA THR A 29 -17.26 -5.93 -4.55
C THR A 29 -18.40 -5.74 -3.56
N GLY A 30 -18.44 -4.62 -2.84
CA GLY A 30 -19.45 -4.35 -1.81
C GLY A 30 -19.47 -5.40 -0.69
N VAL A 31 -18.31 -5.99 -0.34
CA VAL A 31 -18.18 -6.99 0.72
C VAL A 31 -17.35 -6.44 1.88
N PRO A 32 -17.73 -6.69 3.16
CA PRO A 32 -16.93 -6.27 4.31
C PRO A 32 -15.53 -6.88 4.32
N GLY A 33 -14.51 -6.05 4.55
CA GLY A 33 -13.13 -6.47 4.66
C GLY A 33 -12.35 -6.42 3.35
N THR A 34 -12.96 -6.00 2.23
CA THR A 34 -12.28 -5.94 0.94
C THR A 34 -11.13 -4.93 0.94
N ALA A 35 -11.28 -3.77 1.58
CA ALA A 35 -10.20 -2.78 1.63
C ALA A 35 -9.01 -3.28 2.45
N THR A 36 -9.30 -3.90 3.60
CA THR A 36 -8.32 -4.53 4.49
C THR A 36 -7.60 -5.67 3.79
N TYR A 37 -8.32 -6.49 3.01
CA TYR A 37 -7.73 -7.56 2.20
C TYR A 37 -6.77 -7.02 1.14
N TYR A 38 -7.17 -5.95 0.42
CA TYR A 38 -6.29 -5.31 -0.55
C TYR A 38 -5.03 -4.73 0.13
N ALA A 39 -5.19 -4.08 1.28
CA ALA A 39 -4.06 -3.55 2.05
C ALA A 39 -3.11 -4.65 2.53
N LEU A 40 -3.64 -5.81 2.96
CA LEU A 40 -2.82 -6.96 3.33
C LEU A 40 -1.99 -7.46 2.15
N ILE A 41 -2.61 -7.62 0.98
CA ILE A 41 -1.90 -8.03 -0.25
C ILE A 41 -0.81 -7.02 -0.59
N MET A 42 -1.12 -5.72 -0.52
CA MET A 42 -0.17 -4.65 -0.80
C MET A 42 1.00 -4.63 0.19
N THR A 43 0.75 -4.87 1.48
CA THR A 43 1.81 -5.04 2.47
C THR A 43 2.71 -6.23 2.10
N VAL A 44 2.16 -7.39 1.77
CA VAL A 44 2.95 -8.56 1.36
C VAL A 44 3.80 -8.26 0.11
N TYR A 45 3.21 -7.67 -0.93
CA TYR A 45 3.95 -7.34 -2.15
C TYR A 45 5.08 -6.35 -1.91
N THR A 46 4.87 -5.34 -1.07
CA THR A 46 5.91 -4.33 -0.79
C THR A 46 7.05 -4.90 0.05
N TRP A 47 6.77 -5.81 0.97
CA TRP A 47 7.81 -6.57 1.68
C TRP A 47 8.62 -7.47 0.73
N ILE A 48 7.95 -8.19 -0.17
CA ILE A 48 8.64 -9.02 -1.17
C ILE A 48 9.50 -8.16 -2.09
N ALA A 49 8.96 -7.04 -2.58
CA ALA A 49 9.69 -6.10 -3.42
C ALA A 49 10.92 -5.53 -2.69
N LYS A 50 10.78 -5.18 -1.41
CA LYS A 50 11.89 -4.73 -0.56
C LYS A 50 12.96 -5.81 -0.38
N GLY A 51 12.55 -7.05 -0.14
CA GLY A 51 13.46 -8.19 -0.03
C GLY A 51 14.26 -8.41 -1.32
N ALA A 52 13.58 -8.41 -2.47
CA ALA A 52 14.24 -8.53 -3.78
C ALA A 52 15.19 -7.36 -4.06
N TRP A 53 14.76 -6.13 -3.75
CA TRP A 53 15.56 -4.92 -3.90
C TRP A 53 16.87 -4.99 -3.10
N PHE A 54 16.77 -5.40 -1.84
CA PHE A 54 17.94 -5.56 -0.98
C PHE A 54 18.86 -6.70 -1.46
N ALA A 55 18.29 -7.82 -1.91
CA ALA A 55 19.07 -8.94 -2.46
C ALA A 55 19.87 -8.58 -3.72
N LEU A 56 19.43 -7.55 -4.47
CA LEU A 56 20.15 -7.01 -5.62
C LEU A 56 21.27 -6.03 -5.25
N GLY A 57 21.50 -5.78 -3.95
CA GLY A 57 22.57 -4.90 -3.45
C GLY A 57 22.18 -3.43 -3.33
N TYR A 58 20.89 -3.10 -3.49
CA TYR A 58 20.41 -1.72 -3.36
C TYR A 58 20.13 -1.32 -1.90
N PRO A 59 20.15 -0.01 -1.56
CA PRO A 59 19.95 0.47 -0.20
C PRO A 59 18.61 0.04 0.40
N TYR A 60 18.64 -0.51 1.63
CA TYR A 60 17.47 -1.01 2.36
C TYR A 60 16.44 0.09 2.66
N ASP A 61 16.89 1.31 2.95
CA ASP A 61 16.04 2.41 3.39
C ASP A 61 15.28 3.10 2.25
N PHE A 62 15.62 2.78 0.99
CA PHE A 62 15.00 3.41 -0.16
C PHE A 62 13.53 3.02 -0.33
N ILE A 63 13.21 1.74 -0.09
CA ILE A 63 11.83 1.24 -0.06
C ILE A 63 11.35 1.27 1.39
N VAL A 64 10.53 2.27 1.70
CA VAL A 64 9.82 2.31 2.97
C VAL A 64 8.66 1.31 2.90
N THR A 65 8.48 0.52 3.96
CA THR A 65 7.33 -0.38 4.13
C THR A 65 6.26 0.35 4.93
N PRO A 66 5.26 0.94 4.27
CA PRO A 66 4.23 1.73 4.94
C PRO A 66 3.23 0.84 5.68
N VAL A 67 2.65 1.40 6.75
CA VAL A 67 1.69 0.73 7.63
C VAL A 67 0.27 1.13 7.22
N TRP A 68 -0.34 0.31 6.38
CA TRP A 68 -1.63 0.63 5.75
C TRP A 68 -2.84 -0.11 6.32
N LEU A 69 -2.60 -1.22 7.02
CA LEU A 69 -3.66 -2.08 7.54
C LEU A 69 -4.68 -1.32 8.40
N PRO A 70 -4.27 -0.47 9.37
CA PRO A 70 -5.23 0.29 10.18
C PRO A 70 -6.10 1.24 9.36
N SER A 71 -5.51 1.93 8.38
CA SER A 71 -6.25 2.86 7.50
C SER A 71 -7.27 2.13 6.63
N ALA A 72 -6.94 0.94 6.16
CA ALA A 72 -7.85 0.12 5.36
C ALA A 72 -8.98 -0.49 6.19
N MET A 73 -8.70 -0.90 7.43
CA MET A 73 -9.72 -1.30 8.40
C MET A 73 -10.70 -0.15 8.69
N LEU A 74 -10.18 1.07 8.83
CA LEU A 74 -11.01 2.26 8.99
C LEU A 74 -11.85 2.56 7.73
N LEU A 75 -11.30 2.35 6.53
CA LEU A 75 -12.02 2.54 5.28
C LEU A 75 -13.15 1.52 5.10
N ASP A 76 -12.89 0.24 5.43
CA ASP A 76 -13.96 -0.77 5.51
C ASP A 76 -15.04 -0.34 6.52
N LEU A 77 -14.64 0.05 7.73
CA LEU A 77 -15.61 0.47 8.75
C LEU A 77 -16.44 1.68 8.29
N ALA A 78 -15.79 2.70 7.74
CA ALA A 78 -16.45 3.92 7.28
C ALA A 78 -17.47 3.65 6.17
N TYR A 79 -17.13 2.77 5.21
CA TYR A 79 -18.04 2.40 4.12
C TYR A 79 -19.26 1.63 4.60
N TRP A 80 -19.09 0.76 5.62
CA TRP A 80 -20.19 -0.07 6.14
C TRP A 80 -21.01 0.59 7.23
N ALA A 81 -20.54 1.72 7.78
CA ALA A 81 -21.27 2.49 8.77
C ALA A 81 -22.22 3.54 8.16
N THR A 82 -22.24 3.70 6.83
CA THR A 82 -23.13 4.63 6.09
C THR A 82 -24.32 3.91 5.49
#